data_AF-A0A7N2MM60-F1
#
_entry.id   AF-A0A7N2MM60-F1
#
_cell.length_a   1.000
_cell.length_b   1.000
_cell.length_c   1.000
_cell.angle_alpha   90.00
_cell.angle_beta   90.00
_cell.angle_gamma   90.00
#
_symmetry.space_group_name_H-M   'P 1'
#
loop_
_entity.id
_entity.type
_entity.pdbx_description
1 polymer ?
#
loop_
_entity_poly.entity_id
_entity_poly.type
_entity_poly.pdbx_seq_one_letter_code
_entity_poly.pdbx_strand_id
1 'polypeptide(L)'
;MASLRRSLISVCKILNSNRSSIAATSPQALFKPQYRWVSGFSSNTQSLDIDLSNEESKRQLFNRLIYRSKQRGFLELDLILGKWVEEHIHSMDENGIKSLVHVLDLENPDLWKWLTAQEQPPEGLEINPVFTALHDKVMNNLNSYSAPETRAMPGQPWVRGWDDIKKGQDGPIAGNQ
;
A
#
# COMPACT_ATOMS: atom_id res chain seq x y z
N MET A 1 32.90 33.73 19.08
CA MET A 1 32.84 34.08 17.65
C MET A 1 31.89 33.13 16.95
N ALA A 2 30.64 33.55 16.75
CA ALA A 2 29.59 32.71 16.14
C ALA A 2 29.17 33.32 14.80
N SER A 3 29.27 32.55 13.71
CA SER A 3 28.95 32.98 12.35
C SER A 3 27.53 32.55 11.97
N LEU A 4 26.63 33.53 11.80
CA LEU A 4 25.30 33.33 11.25
C LEU A 4 25.36 33.44 9.74
N ARG A 5 25.09 32.35 9.02
CA ARG A 5 24.93 32.35 7.56
C ARG A 5 23.49 32.73 7.21
N ARG A 6 23.31 33.95 6.72
CA ARG A 6 22.05 34.42 6.11
C ARG A 6 21.98 33.92 4.67
N SER A 7 20.93 33.19 4.31
CA SER A 7 20.58 32.86 2.93
C SER A 7 19.81 34.02 2.30
N LEU A 8 20.19 34.41 1.09
CA LEU A 8 19.53 35.45 0.29
C LEU A 8 18.43 34.81 -0.56
N ILE A 9 17.19 35.26 -0.34
CA ILE A 9 16.04 34.94 -1.19
C ILE A 9 16.11 35.89 -2.40
N SER A 10 16.30 35.33 -3.58
CA SER A 10 16.17 36.04 -4.85
C SER A 10 14.69 36.24 -5.17
N VAL A 11 14.24 37.50 -5.20
CA VAL A 11 12.91 37.89 -5.69
C VAL A 11 13.09 38.56 -7.05
N CYS A 12 12.71 37.87 -8.11
CA CYS A 12 12.64 38.46 -9.46
C CYS A 12 11.45 39.43 -9.53
N LYS A 13 11.73 40.73 -9.35
CA LYS A 13 10.79 41.82 -9.70
C LYS A 13 10.89 42.08 -11.19
N ILE A 14 9.87 41.73 -11.96
CA ILE A 14 9.74 42.14 -13.36
C ILE A 14 9.09 43.52 -13.39
N LEU A 15 9.86 44.49 -13.86
CA LEU A 15 9.47 45.88 -14.11
C LEU A 15 8.60 45.91 -15.38
N ASN A 16 7.44 46.56 -15.32
CA ASN A 16 6.62 46.87 -16.49
C ASN A 16 6.79 48.35 -16.84
N SER A 17 7.28 48.64 -18.05
CA SER A 17 7.42 50.01 -18.58
C SER A 17 6.72 50.14 -19.95
N ASN A 18 5.60 50.87 -19.91
CA ASN A 18 5.03 51.83 -20.85
C ASN A 18 5.12 51.66 -22.39
N ARG A 19 3.90 51.52 -22.96
CA ARG A 19 3.25 52.39 -23.99
C ARG A 19 3.74 52.33 -25.44
N SER A 20 2.89 51.84 -26.36
CA SER A 20 2.11 52.63 -27.34
C SER A 20 1.43 51.77 -28.42
N SER A 21 0.38 52.37 -29.01
CA SER A 21 -0.63 51.92 -29.97
C SER A 21 -0.16 51.43 -31.35
N ILE A 22 -0.97 50.61 -32.04
CA ILE A 22 -1.66 50.85 -33.34
C ILE A 22 -2.33 49.53 -33.82
N ALA A 23 -3.35 49.67 -34.68
CA ALA A 23 -4.43 48.77 -35.04
C ALA A 23 -4.13 47.59 -36.00
N ALA A 24 -5.11 46.67 -36.01
CA ALA A 24 -5.65 45.85 -37.11
C ALA A 24 -4.75 44.84 -37.86
N THR A 25 -5.17 43.57 -37.86
CA THR A 25 -5.55 42.70 -39.02
C THR A 25 -5.30 41.21 -38.68
N SER A 26 -6.30 40.36 -38.97
CA SER A 26 -6.31 38.87 -38.91
C SER A 26 -5.23 38.24 -39.84
N PRO A 27 -4.91 36.91 -39.87
CA PRO A 27 -5.42 35.75 -39.13
C PRO A 27 -4.32 34.73 -38.65
N GLN A 28 -4.77 33.65 -37.97
CA GLN A 28 -4.11 32.34 -37.77
C GLN A 28 -2.87 32.23 -36.84
N ALA A 29 -3.02 31.47 -35.74
CA ALA A 29 -2.12 30.36 -35.39
C ALA A 29 -2.65 29.60 -34.16
N LEU A 30 -2.86 28.30 -34.36
CA LEU A 30 -3.12 27.31 -33.33
C LEU A 30 -1.92 27.18 -32.39
N PHE A 31 -2.04 27.60 -31.14
CA PHE A 31 -1.20 27.09 -30.05
C PHE A 31 -2.04 26.95 -28.78
N LYS A 32 -2.73 25.81 -28.65
CA LYS A 32 -3.24 25.35 -27.37
C LYS A 32 -2.06 24.81 -26.56
N PRO A 33 -1.83 25.26 -25.31
CA PRO A 33 -0.80 24.68 -24.48
C PRO A 33 -1.30 23.31 -24.00
N GLN A 34 -0.78 22.24 -24.59
CA GLN A 34 -0.98 20.89 -24.06
C GLN A 34 -0.09 20.70 -22.82
N TYR A 35 -0.55 21.16 -21.65
CA TYR A 35 -0.10 20.56 -20.40
C TYR A 35 -0.87 19.24 -20.20
N ARG A 36 -0.59 18.26 -21.06
CA ARG A 36 -1.09 16.89 -20.89
C ARG A 36 -0.12 16.10 -20.04
N TRP A 37 -0.05 16.43 -18.76
CA TRP A 37 0.49 15.52 -17.75
C TRP A 37 -0.66 14.65 -17.23
N VAL A 38 -1.11 13.73 -18.06
CA VAL A 38 -1.74 12.51 -17.56
C VAL A 38 -0.66 11.45 -17.59
N SER A 39 -0.02 11.29 -16.43
CA SER A 39 0.60 10.03 -16.04
C SER A 39 -0.41 8.93 -16.32
N GLY A 40 -0.21 8.19 -17.41
CA GLY A 40 -0.94 6.98 -17.67
C GLY A 40 -0.61 6.00 -16.56
N PHE A 41 -1.50 5.88 -15.58
CA PHE A 41 -1.55 4.70 -14.74
C PHE A 41 -1.98 3.55 -15.66
N SER A 42 -1.01 3.03 -16.40
CA SER A 42 -1.18 1.77 -17.10
C SER A 42 -1.25 0.73 -16.00
N SER A 43 -2.45 0.25 -15.70
CA SER A 43 -2.67 -0.99 -14.94
C SER A 43 -2.10 -2.12 -15.78
N ASN A 44 -0.78 -2.25 -15.72
CA ASN A 44 -0.03 -3.28 -16.39
C ASN A 44 -0.37 -4.57 -15.65
N THR A 45 -1.40 -5.28 -16.09
CA THR A 45 -1.53 -6.72 -15.84
C THR A 45 -0.38 -7.39 -16.59
N GLN A 46 0.81 -7.19 -16.05
CA GLN A 46 2.05 -7.69 -16.59
C GLN A 46 1.98 -9.18 -16.36
N SER A 47 1.70 -9.95 -17.41
CA SER A 47 1.83 -11.40 -17.37
C SER A 47 3.24 -11.68 -16.88
N LEU A 48 3.36 -12.12 -15.63
CA LEU A 48 4.64 -12.47 -15.06
C LEU A 48 5.08 -13.77 -15.71
N ASP A 49 5.89 -13.64 -16.76
CA ASP A 49 6.72 -14.73 -17.25
C ASP A 49 7.80 -14.95 -16.19
N ILE A 50 7.52 -15.88 -15.28
CA ILE A 50 8.44 -16.31 -14.23
C ILE A 50 9.38 -17.33 -14.88
N ASP A 51 10.55 -16.89 -15.32
CA ASP A 51 11.61 -17.78 -15.76
C ASP A 51 12.35 -18.36 -14.55
N LEU A 52 12.03 -19.61 -14.19
CA LEU A 52 12.71 -20.37 -13.15
C LEU A 52 13.93 -21.17 -13.67
N SER A 53 14.23 -21.13 -14.98
CA SER A 53 15.32 -21.94 -15.55
C SER A 53 16.71 -21.39 -15.19
N ASN A 54 16.82 -20.08 -15.00
CA ASN A 54 18.06 -19.42 -14.59
C ASN A 54 18.09 -19.15 -13.08
N GLU A 55 19.08 -19.73 -12.39
CA GLU A 55 19.25 -19.60 -10.94
C GLU A 55 19.50 -18.16 -10.49
N GLU A 56 20.17 -17.34 -11.31
CA GLU A 56 20.39 -15.92 -11.00
C GLU A 56 19.10 -15.11 -11.07
N SER A 57 18.31 -15.31 -12.13
CA SER A 57 16.98 -14.70 -12.29
C SER A 57 16.06 -15.06 -11.14
N LYS A 58 16.03 -16.35 -10.75
CA LYS A 58 15.25 -16.86 -9.63
C LYS A 58 15.62 -16.19 -8.30
N ARG A 59 16.92 -16.08 -8.00
CA ARG A 59 17.40 -15.38 -6.79
C ARG A 59 16.99 -13.91 -6.77
N GLN A 60 17.10 -13.23 -7.90
CA GLN A 60 16.70 -11.82 -8.01
C GLN A 60 15.20 -11.64 -7.78
N LEU A 61 14.37 -12.52 -8.36
CA LEU A 61 12.93 -12.54 -8.13
C LEU A 61 12.60 -12.76 -6.65
N PHE A 62 13.25 -13.73 -6.00
CA PHE A 62 13.01 -14.04 -4.60
C PHE A 62 13.35 -12.88 -3.68
N ASN A 63 14.52 -12.26 -3.89
CA ASN A 63 14.93 -11.09 -3.12
C ASN A 63 13.94 -9.92 -3.30
N ARG A 64 13.43 -9.72 -4.52
CA ARG A 64 12.43 -8.69 -4.80
C ARG A 64 11.12 -8.95 -4.06
N LEU A 65 10.65 -10.20 -4.03
CA LEU A 65 9.41 -10.58 -3.35
C LEU A 65 9.54 -10.45 -1.82
N ILE A 66 10.64 -10.92 -1.25
CA ILE A 66 10.94 -10.75 0.18
C ILE A 66 10.97 -9.26 0.53
N TYR A 67 11.67 -8.45 -0.25
CA TYR A 67 11.73 -7.01 -0.02
C TYR A 67 10.34 -6.36 -0.09
N ARG A 68 9.55 -6.66 -1.14
CA ARG A 68 8.18 -6.14 -1.30
C ARG A 68 7.25 -6.58 -0.16
N SER A 69 7.46 -7.76 0.41
CA SER A 69 6.66 -8.24 1.56
C SER A 69 6.95 -7.50 2.87
N LYS A 70 8.10 -6.84 2.98
CA LYS A 70 8.57 -6.16 4.20
C LYS A 70 8.50 -4.62 4.16
N GLN A 71 8.09 -4.04 3.04
CA GLN A 71 8.18 -2.60 2.78
C GLN A 71 6.82 -2.01 2.43
N ARG A 72 5.81 -2.31 3.26
CA ARG A 72 4.43 -1.85 3.03
C ARG A 72 4.06 -0.64 3.87
N GLY A 73 4.82 -0.35 4.92
CA GLY A 73 4.53 0.73 5.86
C GLY A 73 3.53 0.34 6.95
N PHE A 74 3.21 -0.95 7.06
CA PHE A 74 2.38 -1.50 8.12
C PHE A 74 3.16 -2.62 8.82
N LEU A 75 3.76 -2.31 9.97
CA LEU A 75 4.77 -3.15 10.60
C LEU A 75 4.25 -4.55 10.93
N GLU A 76 3.00 -4.64 11.39
CA GLU A 76 2.31 -5.87 11.74
C GLU A 76 2.21 -6.79 10.52
N LEU A 77 1.83 -6.20 9.39
CA LEU A 77 1.67 -6.90 8.12
C LEU A 77 3.04 -7.32 7.57
N ASP A 78 4.03 -6.42 7.64
CA ASP A 78 5.41 -6.67 7.23
C ASP A 78 6.06 -7.82 8.02
N LEU A 79 5.77 -7.94 9.32
CA LEU A 79 6.25 -9.04 10.16
C LEU A 79 5.59 -10.37 9.80
N ILE A 80 4.27 -10.37 9.60
CA ILE A 80 3.51 -11.59 9.28
C ILE A 80 3.88 -12.10 7.88
N LEU A 81 3.76 -11.24 6.86
CA LEU A 81 4.08 -11.60 5.48
C LEU A 81 5.57 -11.87 5.32
N GLY A 82 6.43 -10.98 5.80
CA GLY A 82 7.87 -11.09 5.62
C GLY A 82 8.41 -12.41 6.15
N LYS A 83 8.01 -12.80 7.37
CA LYS A 83 8.42 -14.07 7.96
C LYS A 83 7.87 -15.27 7.19
N TRP A 84 6.59 -15.23 6.79
CA TRP A 84 5.99 -16.32 6.03
C TRP A 84 6.66 -16.52 4.66
N VAL A 85 6.92 -15.43 3.93
CA VAL A 85 7.56 -15.48 2.62
C VAL A 85 8.98 -16.03 2.72
N GLU A 86 9.77 -15.59 3.70
CA GLU A 86 11.14 -16.12 3.90
C GLU A 86 11.17 -17.63 4.15
N GLU A 87 10.19 -18.15 4.90
CA GLU A 87 10.07 -19.59 5.21
C GLU A 87 9.64 -20.42 4.00
N HIS A 88 8.80 -19.88 3.10
CA HIS A 88 8.14 -20.68 2.05
C HIS A 88 8.68 -20.44 0.63
N ILE A 89 9.36 -19.32 0.37
CA ILE A 89 9.76 -18.92 -0.99
C ILE A 89 10.69 -19.90 -1.69
N HIS A 90 11.52 -20.61 -0.93
CA HIS A 90 12.45 -21.60 -1.48
C HIS A 90 11.77 -22.92 -1.91
N SER A 91 10.57 -23.19 -1.39
CA SER A 91 9.83 -24.44 -1.62
C SER A 91 8.59 -24.25 -2.50
N MET A 92 8.30 -23.03 -2.95
CA MET A 92 7.13 -22.74 -3.78
C MET A 92 7.37 -22.97 -5.28
N ASP A 93 6.34 -23.50 -5.94
CA ASP A 93 6.26 -23.62 -7.40
C ASP A 93 5.87 -22.28 -8.07
N GLU A 94 5.97 -22.21 -9.40
CA GLU A 94 5.58 -21.03 -10.19
C GLU A 94 4.17 -20.53 -9.89
N ASN A 95 3.22 -21.45 -9.74
CA ASN A 95 1.83 -21.12 -9.41
C ASN A 95 1.70 -20.53 -7.99
N GLY A 96 2.52 -21.02 -7.05
CA GLY A 96 2.61 -20.46 -5.69
C GLY A 96 3.19 -19.05 -5.71
N ILE A 97 4.21 -18.80 -6.54
CA ILE A 97 4.80 -17.47 -6.71
C ILE A 97 3.79 -16.50 -7.35
N LYS A 98 3.03 -16.93 -8.38
CA LYS A 98 1.96 -16.11 -8.96
C LYS A 98 0.89 -15.76 -7.93
N SER A 99 0.51 -16.75 -7.12
CA SER A 99 -0.45 -16.57 -6.03
C SER A 99 0.06 -15.60 -4.98
N LEU A 100 1.35 -15.66 -4.64
CA LEU A 100 2.00 -14.72 -3.72
C LEU A 100 2.01 -13.31 -4.30
N VAL A 101 2.39 -13.14 -5.57
CA VAL A 101 2.36 -11.82 -6.20
C VAL A 101 0.96 -11.22 -6.15
N HIS A 102 -0.06 -12.03 -6.47
CA HIS A 102 -1.44 -11.58 -6.40
C HIS A 102 -1.80 -11.05 -5.00
N VAL A 103 -1.43 -11.77 -3.93
CA VAL A 103 -1.62 -11.30 -2.55
C VAL A 103 -0.82 -10.02 -2.28
N LEU A 104 0.40 -9.93 -2.81
CA LEU A 104 1.26 -8.77 -2.62
C LEU A 104 0.79 -7.52 -3.39
N ASP A 105 -0.10 -7.65 -4.37
CA ASP A 105 -0.63 -6.50 -5.12
C ASP A 105 -1.91 -5.92 -4.49
N LEU A 106 -2.45 -6.56 -3.46
CA LEU A 106 -3.60 -6.08 -2.71
C LEU A 106 -3.24 -4.86 -1.83
N GLU A 107 -4.25 -4.03 -1.58
CA GLU A 107 -4.13 -2.88 -0.69
C GLU A 107 -3.96 -3.32 0.77
N ASN A 108 -3.04 -2.67 1.49
CA ASN A 108 -2.70 -3.05 2.87
C ASN A 108 -3.87 -3.00 3.86
N PRO A 109 -4.74 -1.96 3.85
CA PRO A 109 -5.84 -1.88 4.82
C PRO A 109 -6.83 -3.04 4.65
N ASP A 110 -7.18 -3.38 3.41
CA ASP A 110 -8.16 -4.42 3.12
C ASP A 110 -7.56 -5.81 3.37
N LEU A 111 -6.31 -6.03 2.94
CA LEU A 111 -5.58 -7.25 3.24
C LEU A 111 -5.53 -7.54 4.75
N TRP A 112 -5.31 -6.52 5.57
CA TRP A 112 -5.31 -6.65 7.02
C TRP A 112 -6.67 -7.05 7.59
N LYS A 113 -7.76 -6.42 7.12
CA LYS A 113 -9.13 -6.74 7.55
C LYS A 113 -9.49 -8.19 7.26
N TRP A 114 -9.14 -8.68 6.06
CA TRP A 114 -9.41 -10.05 5.66
C TRP A 114 -8.58 -11.05 6.47
N LEU A 115 -7.29 -10.79 6.67
CA LEU A 115 -6.41 -11.67 7.46
C LEU A 115 -6.84 -11.79 8.92
N THR A 116 -7.47 -10.76 9.48
CA THR A 116 -7.94 -10.73 10.87
C THR A 116 -9.42 -11.12 11.03
N ALA A 117 -10.07 -11.61 9.96
CA ALA A 117 -11.50 -11.95 9.90
C ALA A 117 -12.44 -10.82 10.33
N GLN A 118 -12.03 -9.57 10.13
CA GLN A 118 -12.89 -8.41 10.36
C GLN A 118 -13.88 -8.22 9.22
N GLU A 119 -13.48 -8.56 8.00
CA GLU A 119 -14.30 -8.50 6.80
C GLU A 119 -14.13 -9.79 6.00
N GLN A 120 -15.16 -10.19 5.26
CA GLN A 120 -15.08 -11.35 4.40
C GLN A 120 -14.20 -11.02 3.18
N PRO A 121 -13.22 -11.87 2.85
CA PRO A 121 -12.45 -11.70 1.63
C PRO A 121 -13.33 -11.90 0.38
N PRO A 122 -13.02 -11.23 -0.74
CA PRO A 122 -13.60 -11.57 -2.04
C PRO A 122 -13.38 -13.04 -2.41
N GLU A 123 -14.36 -13.65 -3.10
CA GLU A 123 -14.34 -15.08 -3.48
C GLU A 123 -13.05 -15.50 -4.22
N GLY A 124 -12.49 -14.62 -5.06
CA GLY A 124 -11.25 -14.90 -5.79
C GLY A 124 -10.01 -15.00 -4.90
N LEU A 125 -10.03 -14.44 -3.69
CA LEU A 125 -8.93 -14.53 -2.72
C LEU A 125 -9.02 -15.76 -1.84
N GLU A 126 -10.23 -16.24 -1.55
CA GLU A 126 -10.42 -17.47 -0.75
C GLU A 126 -9.81 -18.70 -1.43
N ILE A 127 -9.79 -18.70 -2.76
CA ILE A 127 -9.22 -19.78 -3.57
C ILE A 127 -7.67 -19.74 -3.57
N ASN A 128 -7.06 -18.61 -3.21
CA ASN A 128 -5.62 -18.44 -3.30
C ASN A 128 -4.90 -19.16 -2.14
N PRO A 129 -4.01 -20.13 -2.42
CA PRO A 129 -3.39 -20.97 -1.38
C PRO A 129 -2.49 -20.18 -0.43
N VAL A 130 -1.85 -19.12 -0.93
CA VAL A 130 -0.98 -18.25 -0.12
C VAL A 130 -1.81 -17.45 0.87
N PHE A 131 -2.96 -16.94 0.44
CA PHE A 131 -3.87 -16.21 1.30
C PHE A 131 -4.43 -17.11 2.41
N THR A 132 -4.91 -18.31 2.07
CA THR A 132 -5.42 -19.28 3.05
C THR A 132 -4.36 -19.63 4.09
N ALA A 133 -3.13 -19.92 3.67
CA ALA A 133 -2.04 -20.26 4.59
C ALA A 133 -1.67 -19.10 5.55
N LEU A 134 -1.71 -17.86 5.06
CA LEU A 134 -1.49 -16.68 5.88
C LEU A 134 -2.64 -16.44 6.85
N HIS A 135 -3.88 -16.54 6.37
CA HIS A 135 -5.08 -16.41 7.17
C HIS A 135 -5.08 -17.42 8.32
N ASP A 136 -4.79 -18.69 8.04
CA ASP A 136 -4.69 -19.74 9.06
C ASP A 136 -3.59 -19.44 10.10
N LYS A 137 -2.43 -18.95 9.66
CA LYS A 137 -1.34 -18.54 10.55
C LYS A 137 -1.78 -17.40 11.47
N VAL A 138 -2.50 -16.40 10.96
CA VAL A 138 -3.02 -15.28 11.76
C VAL A 138 -4.10 -15.77 12.73
N MET A 139 -5.05 -16.60 12.27
CA MET A 139 -6.11 -17.15 13.11
C MET A 139 -5.56 -17.99 14.27
N ASN A 140 -4.55 -18.82 14.00
CA ASN A 140 -3.89 -19.60 15.05
C ASN A 140 -3.23 -18.70 16.10
N ASN A 141 -2.55 -17.62 15.68
CA ASN A 141 -1.96 -16.65 16.61
C ASN A 141 -3.03 -15.90 17.43
N LEU A 142 -4.15 -15.52 16.81
CA LEU A 142 -5.26 -14.89 17.52
C LEU A 142 -5.87 -15.85 18.55
N ASN A 143 -6.01 -17.12 18.20
CA ASN A 143 -6.54 -18.15 19.11
C ASN A 143 -5.62 -18.45 20.29
N SER A 144 -4.30 -18.34 20.13
CA SER A 144 -3.35 -18.57 21.23
C SER A 144 -3.15 -17.35 22.13
N TYR A 145 -3.18 -16.13 21.57
CA TYR A 145 -2.73 -14.92 22.29
C TYR A 145 -3.82 -13.86 22.51
N SER A 146 -5.02 -14.01 21.93
CA SER A 146 -6.11 -13.03 22.05
C SER A 146 -7.40 -13.69 22.55
N ALA A 147 -7.94 -13.14 23.64
CA ALA A 147 -9.27 -13.47 24.11
C ALA A 147 -10.34 -13.08 23.06
N PRO A 148 -11.39 -13.87 22.86
CA PRO A 148 -12.40 -13.60 21.84
C PRO A 148 -13.12 -12.26 22.04
N GLU A 149 -13.28 -11.82 23.29
CA GLU A 149 -13.95 -10.57 23.67
C GLU A 149 -13.19 -9.29 23.28
N THR A 150 -11.87 -9.39 23.09
CA THR A 150 -11.03 -8.26 22.69
C THR A 150 -10.86 -8.15 21.18
N ARG A 151 -11.36 -9.13 20.41
CA ARG A 151 -11.30 -9.13 18.96
C ARG A 151 -12.28 -8.13 18.37
N ALA A 152 -11.93 -7.57 17.22
CA ALA A 152 -12.84 -6.77 16.44
C ALA A 152 -14.01 -7.65 15.96
N MET A 153 -15.23 -7.16 16.11
CA MET A 153 -16.40 -7.88 15.59
C MET A 153 -16.43 -7.77 14.06
N PRO A 154 -16.79 -8.84 13.35
CA PRO A 154 -16.89 -8.80 11.90
C PRO A 154 -17.87 -7.70 11.46
N GLY A 155 -17.45 -6.86 10.52
CA GLY A 155 -18.21 -5.72 9.99
C GLY A 155 -18.19 -4.43 10.83
N GLN A 156 -17.39 -4.35 11.90
CA GLN A 156 -17.21 -3.12 12.68
C GLN A 156 -15.92 -2.36 12.30
N PRO A 157 -15.87 -1.02 12.39
CA PRO A 157 -14.72 -0.22 12.00
C PRO A 157 -13.51 -0.37 12.94
N TRP A 158 -12.32 -0.09 12.40
CA TRP A 158 -11.00 -0.35 12.99
C TRP A 158 -10.69 0.36 14.31
N VAL A 159 -11.30 1.52 14.60
CA VAL A 159 -11.05 2.24 15.86
C VAL A 159 -12.16 2.00 16.86
N ARG A 160 -11.98 0.97 17.68
CA ARG A 160 -12.73 0.83 18.93
C ARG A 160 -12.33 2.03 19.82
N GLY A 161 -13.26 2.92 20.14
CA GLY A 161 -13.00 4.09 20.97
C GLY A 161 -13.10 5.46 20.29
N TRP A 162 -12.81 5.60 18.98
CA TRP A 162 -12.79 6.92 18.33
C TRP A 162 -14.19 7.44 18.01
N ASP A 163 -15.09 6.52 17.65
CA ASP A 163 -16.52 6.80 17.49
C ASP A 163 -17.30 6.61 18.81
N ASP A 164 -16.72 5.90 19.80
CA ASP A 164 -17.33 5.62 21.10
C ASP A 164 -17.31 6.83 22.05
N ILE A 165 -16.66 7.95 21.68
CA ILE A 165 -16.69 9.20 22.44
C ILE A 165 -18.14 9.70 22.66
N LYS A 166 -19.08 9.28 21.81
CA LYS A 166 -20.52 9.58 21.95
C LYS A 166 -21.29 8.59 22.80
N LYS A 167 -20.71 7.45 23.19
CA LYS A 167 -21.36 6.39 23.94
C LYS A 167 -21.07 6.56 25.43
N GLY A 168 -21.87 7.41 26.08
CA GLY A 168 -21.75 7.72 27.50
C GLY A 168 -21.87 6.49 28.41
N GLN A 169 -21.16 6.54 29.54
CA GLN A 169 -21.26 5.78 30.80
C GLN A 169 -21.20 4.24 30.80
N ASP A 170 -21.45 3.55 29.67
CA ASP A 170 -21.46 2.08 29.56
C ASP A 170 -20.33 1.54 28.64
N GLY A 171 -19.09 1.97 28.90
CA GLY A 171 -17.91 1.46 28.19
C GLY A 171 -17.55 0.02 28.61
N PRO A 172 -16.95 -0.80 27.72
CA PRO A 172 -16.56 -2.16 28.05
C PRO A 172 -15.47 -2.19 29.14
N ILE A 173 -15.66 -3.08 30.13
CA ILE A 173 -14.79 -3.26 31.32
C ILE A 173 -13.35 -3.70 30.95
N ALA A 174 -13.20 -4.41 29.83
CA ALA A 174 -11.91 -4.97 29.41
C ALA A 174 -11.21 -4.02 28.42
N GLY A 175 -10.51 -3.03 28.94
CA GLY A 175 -9.42 -2.34 28.25
C GLY A 175 -8.09 -2.78 28.86
N ASN A 176 -7.09 -3.11 28.03
CA ASN A 176 -5.74 -3.36 28.52
C ASN A 176 -5.22 -2.07 29.19
N GLN A 177 -5.15 -2.08 30.52
CA GLN A 177 -4.46 -1.08 31.34
C GLN A 177 -2.95 -1.33 31.32
#